data_AF-A0A954NWA6-F1
#
_entry.id   AF-A0A954NWA6-F1
#
_cell.length_a   1.000
_cell.length_b   1.000
_cell.length_c   1.000
_cell.angle_alpha   90.00
_cell.angle_beta   90.00
_cell.angle_gamma   90.00
#
_symmetry.space_group_name_H-M   'P 1'
#
loop_
_entity.id
_entity.type
_entity.pdbx_description
1 polymer ?
#
loop_
_entity_poly.entity_id
_entity_poly.type
_entity_poly.pdbx_seq_one_letter_code
_entity_poly.pdbx_strand_id
1 'polypeptide(L)'
;MVDSLRGHFLIAGPRLRDTNFFKSVVLIFEHNDEGAMGVVINRPSSICVAHALGAHFKLPQTDDVVYVGGPVEPNALFIVHGTDELSEGETPILPGLYIGTNADVFRDVVEQSVI
;
A
#
# COMPACT_ATOMS: atom_id res chain seq x y z
N MET A 1 -19.95 -6.62 -17.69
CA MET A 1 -19.55 -7.29 -16.44
C MET A 1 -18.20 -6.69 -16.08
N VAL A 2 -17.94 -6.37 -14.81
CA VAL A 2 -16.61 -5.89 -14.43
C VAL A 2 -15.77 -7.15 -14.21
N ASP A 3 -14.89 -7.47 -15.15
CA ASP A 3 -14.13 -8.73 -15.13
C ASP A 3 -13.02 -8.72 -14.05
N SER A 4 -12.67 -7.54 -13.52
CA SER A 4 -11.76 -7.38 -12.38
C SER A 4 -12.03 -6.07 -11.63
N LEU A 5 -11.71 -6.07 -10.34
CA LEU A 5 -11.83 -4.91 -9.43
C LEU A 5 -10.46 -4.26 -9.20
N ARG A 6 -9.39 -4.78 -9.83
CA ARG A 6 -8.08 -4.14 -9.78
C ARG A 6 -8.19 -2.66 -10.19
N GLY A 7 -7.53 -1.78 -9.43
CA GLY A 7 -7.60 -0.33 -9.60
C GLY A 7 -8.85 0.34 -9.01
N HIS A 8 -9.80 -0.42 -8.45
CA HIS A 8 -10.97 0.15 -7.79
C HIS A 8 -10.72 0.38 -6.30
N PHE A 9 -11.45 1.35 -5.75
CA PHE A 9 -11.51 1.60 -4.32
C PHE A 9 -12.80 1.03 -3.73
N LEU A 10 -12.68 0.23 -2.68
CA LEU A 10 -13.82 -0.16 -1.85
C LEU A 10 -13.98 0.84 -0.72
N ILE A 11 -15.12 1.50 -0.68
CA ILE A 11 -15.46 2.46 0.37
C ILE A 11 -16.39 1.79 1.37
N ALA A 12 -15.96 1.74 2.63
CA ALA A 12 -16.76 1.17 3.70
C ALA A 12 -18.08 1.95 3.87
N GLY A 13 -19.20 1.22 3.78
CA GLY A 13 -20.51 1.81 3.99
C GLY A 13 -20.65 2.39 5.41
N PRO A 14 -21.43 3.48 5.61
CA PRO A 14 -21.54 4.15 6.91
C PRO A 14 -22.02 3.27 8.07
N ARG A 15 -22.72 2.17 7.77
CA ARG A 15 -23.28 1.22 8.74
C ARG A 15 -22.42 -0.02 8.95
N LEU A 16 -21.34 -0.19 8.19
CA LEU A 16 -20.42 -1.31 8.39
C LEU A 16 -19.77 -1.15 9.77
N ARG A 17 -19.89 -2.16 10.64
CA ARG A 17 -19.38 -2.10 12.03
C ARG A 17 -18.17 -3.02 12.26
N ASP A 18 -17.70 -3.68 11.22
CA ASP A 18 -16.47 -4.47 11.30
C ASP A 18 -15.29 -3.55 11.63
N THR A 19 -14.57 -3.84 12.71
CA THR A 19 -13.45 -3.02 13.19
C THR A 19 -12.32 -2.94 12.18
N ASN A 20 -12.10 -3.99 11.39
CA ASN A 20 -11.05 -4.02 10.38
C ASN A 20 -11.32 -3.02 9.26
N PHE A 21 -12.59 -2.80 8.91
CA PHE A 21 -13.00 -1.98 7.76
C PHE A 21 -13.85 -0.76 8.11
N PHE A 22 -14.05 -0.45 9.40
CA PHE A 22 -14.82 0.72 9.80
C PHE A 22 -14.17 2.00 9.24
N LYS A 23 -14.95 2.73 8.41
CA LYS A 23 -14.52 3.94 7.70
C LYS A 23 -13.26 3.76 6.82
N SER A 24 -12.97 2.54 6.37
CA SER A 24 -11.82 2.29 5.50
C SER A 24 -12.09 2.64 4.04
N VAL A 25 -11.05 3.05 3.34
CA VAL A 25 -10.94 3.03 1.88
C VAL A 25 -9.88 2.01 1.53
N VAL A 26 -10.25 0.98 0.77
CA VAL A 26 -9.35 -0.12 0.36
C VAL A 26 -9.06 0.02 -1.12
N LEU A 27 -7.78 0.12 -1.51
CA LEU A 27 -7.36 -0.01 -2.90
C LEU A 27 -7.21 -1.50 -3.25
N ILE A 28 -7.92 -1.98 -4.26
CA ILE A 28 -7.73 -3.33 -4.79
C ILE A 28 -6.62 -3.33 -5.82
N PHE A 29 -5.54 -4.05 -5.54
CA PHE A 29 -4.43 -4.20 -6.46
C PHE A 29 -4.41 -5.57 -7.12
N GLU A 30 -5.10 -6.59 -6.60
CA GLU A 30 -5.24 -7.87 -7.30
C GLU A 30 -6.70 -8.33 -7.26
N HIS A 31 -7.23 -8.82 -8.39
CA HIS A 31 -8.53 -9.49 -8.42
C HIS A 31 -8.57 -10.45 -9.62
N ASN A 32 -8.62 -11.75 -9.31
CA ASN A 32 -8.66 -12.87 -10.24
C ASN A 32 -9.62 -13.95 -9.70
N ASP A 33 -9.66 -15.12 -10.35
CA ASP A 33 -10.54 -16.23 -9.98
C ASP A 33 -10.25 -16.84 -8.59
N GLU A 34 -9.07 -16.59 -8.03
CA GLU A 34 -8.68 -17.06 -6.69
C GLU A 34 -9.11 -16.09 -5.58
N GLY A 35 -9.44 -14.83 -5.93
CA GLY A 35 -9.92 -13.82 -5.00
C GLY A 35 -9.37 -12.44 -5.30
N ALA A 36 -9.37 -11.58 -4.27
CA ALA A 36 -8.89 -10.21 -4.38
C ALA A 36 -7.94 -9.84 -3.23
N MET A 37 -6.92 -9.04 -3.56
CA MET A 37 -6.01 -8.44 -2.59
C MET A 37 -6.12 -6.91 -2.66
N GLY A 38 -6.05 -6.30 -1.49
CA GLY A 38 -6.10 -4.85 -1.35
C GLY A 38 -5.48 -4.36 -0.05
N VAL A 39 -5.20 -3.06 -0.01
CA VAL A 39 -4.64 -2.36 1.14
C VAL A 39 -5.54 -1.20 1.54
N VAL A 40 -5.74 -1.02 2.85
CA VAL A 40 -6.37 0.16 3.43
C VAL A 40 -5.43 1.35 3.29
N ILE A 41 -5.88 2.42 2.64
CA ILE A 41 -5.04 3.59 2.31
C ILE A 41 -5.29 4.81 3.21
N ASN A 42 -6.27 4.74 4.11
CA ASN A 42 -6.71 5.90 4.91
C ASN A 42 -6.62 5.66 6.43
N ARG A 43 -5.75 4.75 6.86
CA ARG A 43 -5.54 4.42 8.28
C ARG A 43 -4.07 4.58 8.66
N PRO A 44 -3.62 5.79 9.00
CA PRO A 44 -2.25 6.00 9.49
C PRO A 44 -2.05 5.25 10.80
N SER A 45 -0.85 4.70 11.00
CA SER A 45 -0.42 4.14 12.27
C SER A 45 0.28 5.20 13.13
N SER A 46 0.72 4.80 14.33
CA SER A 46 1.60 5.60 15.19
C SER A 46 3.09 5.33 14.92
N ILE A 47 3.43 4.54 13.89
CA ILE A 47 4.80 4.12 13.60
C ILE A 47 5.34 4.98 12.45
N CYS A 48 6.44 5.69 12.71
CA CYS A 48 7.18 6.44 11.70
C CYS A 48 7.82 5.49 10.68
N VAL A 49 7.89 5.89 9.41
CA VAL A 49 8.56 5.15 8.32
C VAL A 49 10.00 4.82 8.69
N ALA A 50 10.76 5.79 9.22
CA ALA A 50 12.15 5.59 9.63
C ALA A 50 12.30 4.52 10.73
N HIS A 51 11.30 4.38 11.62
CA HIS A 51 11.30 3.34 12.63
C HIS A 51 10.91 1.97 12.04
N ALA A 52 9.86 1.90 11.24
CA ALA A 52 9.39 0.66 10.62
C ALA A 52 10.47 0.01 9.73
N LEU A 53 11.28 0.85 9.07
CA LEU A 53 12.29 0.42 8.10
C LEU A 53 13.73 0.50 8.65
N GLY A 54 13.94 1.03 9.85
CA GLY A 54 15.26 1.35 10.38
C GLY A 54 16.19 0.16 10.62
N ALA A 55 15.65 -1.06 10.70
CA ALA A 55 16.44 -2.28 10.76
C ALA A 55 17.06 -2.66 9.40
N HIS A 56 16.48 -2.18 8.30
CA HIS A 56 16.85 -2.54 6.94
C HIS A 56 17.49 -1.39 6.17
N PHE A 57 17.15 -0.14 6.52
CA PHE A 57 17.54 1.05 5.76
C PHE A 57 17.99 2.18 6.68
N LYS A 58 18.95 2.99 6.21
CA LYS A 58 19.38 4.22 6.88
C LYS A 58 18.57 5.40 6.35
N LEU A 59 17.38 5.56 6.90
CA LEU A 59 16.48 6.65 6.50
C LEU A 59 16.73 7.91 7.34
N PRO A 60 16.61 9.11 6.74
CA PRO A 60 16.56 10.34 7.51
C PRO A 60 15.33 10.33 8.43
N GLN A 61 15.35 11.15 9.47
CA GLN A 61 14.16 11.36 10.29
C GLN A 61 13.08 12.03 9.43
N THR A 62 11.89 11.45 9.42
CA THR A 62 10.71 11.97 8.72
C THR A 62 9.52 11.90 9.66
N ASP A 63 8.58 12.83 9.50
CA ASP A 63 7.28 12.79 10.17
C ASP A 63 6.29 11.82 9.48
N ASP A 64 6.69 11.22 8.36
CA ASP A 64 5.88 10.23 7.64
C ASP A 64 5.66 8.97 8.48
N VAL A 65 4.44 8.45 8.37
CA VAL A 65 4.00 7.24 9.09
C VAL A 65 3.64 6.12 8.14
N VAL A 66 3.83 4.88 8.58
CA VAL A 66 3.29 3.72 7.87
C VAL A 66 1.79 3.60 8.11
N TYR A 67 1.09 3.03 7.14
CA TYR A 67 -0.36 2.82 7.20
C TYR A 67 -0.66 1.38 7.57
N VAL A 68 -1.75 1.17 8.32
CA VAL A 68 -2.23 -0.18 8.63
C VAL A 68 -3.01 -0.71 7.43
N GLY A 69 -2.36 -1.55 6.62
CA GLY A 69 -2.89 -2.03 5.34
C GLY A 69 -4.04 -3.03 5.44
N GLY A 70 -4.20 -3.76 6.55
CA GLY A 70 -5.27 -4.72 6.73
C GLY A 70 -5.00 -5.74 7.83
N PRO A 71 -5.94 -6.65 8.12
CA PRO A 71 -5.82 -7.59 9.24
C PRO A 71 -5.09 -8.90 8.91
N VAL A 72 -4.85 -9.21 7.64
CA VAL A 72 -4.43 -10.56 7.20
C VAL A 72 -2.95 -10.82 7.49
N GLU A 73 -2.05 -10.01 6.93
CA GLU A 73 -0.60 -10.13 7.10
C GLU A 73 -0.04 -8.82 7.69
N PRO A 74 -0.12 -8.61 9.02
CA PRO A 74 0.19 -7.32 9.64
C PRO A 74 1.68 -6.92 9.56
N ASN A 75 2.56 -7.88 9.29
CA ASN A 75 4.00 -7.65 9.14
C ASN A 75 4.44 -7.57 7.67
N ALA A 76 3.54 -7.82 6.71
CA ALA A 76 3.85 -7.66 5.30
C ALA A 76 3.89 -6.17 4.95
N LEU A 77 4.92 -5.76 4.23
CA LEU A 77 5.10 -4.39 3.78
C LEU A 77 4.69 -4.29 2.31
N PHE A 78 3.82 -3.33 2.03
CA PHE A 78 3.46 -2.90 0.67
C PHE A 78 3.77 -1.41 0.51
N ILE A 79 4.34 -1.02 -0.62
CA ILE A 79 4.56 0.38 -0.97
C ILE A 79 3.74 0.71 -2.20
N VAL A 80 2.82 1.67 -2.06
CA VAL A 80 2.06 2.20 -3.19
C VAL A 80 2.78 3.46 -3.65
N HIS A 81 3.20 3.51 -4.91
CA HIS A 81 4.02 4.60 -5.44
C HIS A 81 3.66 4.92 -6.89
N GLY A 82 4.12 6.08 -7.37
CA GLY A 82 3.89 6.54 -8.74
C GLY A 82 5.17 6.78 -9.52
N THR A 83 6.20 5.98 -9.25
CA THR A 83 7.52 6.11 -9.88
C THR A 83 7.63 5.15 -11.05
N ASP A 84 7.34 5.64 -12.26
CA ASP A 84 7.38 4.83 -13.49
C ASP A 84 8.78 4.22 -13.72
N GLU A 85 9.84 4.96 -13.39
CA GLU A 85 11.23 4.53 -13.59
C GLU A 85 11.63 3.31 -12.75
N LEU A 86 10.98 3.13 -11.59
CA LEU A 86 11.25 2.01 -10.67
C LEU A 86 10.36 0.79 -10.94
N SER A 87 9.41 0.91 -11.86
CA SER A 87 8.42 -0.13 -12.18
C SER A 87 8.51 -0.58 -13.64
N GLU A 88 9.70 -0.53 -14.23
CA GLU A 88 9.92 -1.00 -15.60
C GLU A 88 9.57 -2.49 -15.72
N GLY A 89 8.64 -2.81 -16.63
CA GLY A 89 8.14 -4.18 -16.82
C GLY A 89 7.05 -4.61 -15.84
N GLU A 90 6.69 -3.78 -14.86
CA GLU A 90 5.54 -4.04 -14.00
C GLU A 90 4.23 -3.57 -14.67
N THR A 91 3.14 -4.27 -14.37
CA THR A 91 1.81 -3.83 -14.78
C THR A 91 1.26 -2.85 -13.75
N PRO A 92 0.92 -1.61 -14.12
CA PRO A 92 0.35 -0.63 -13.19
C PRO A 92 -1.00 -1.09 -12.63
N ILE A 93 -1.35 -0.63 -11.42
CA ILE A 93 -2.69 -0.80 -10.81
C ILE A 93 -3.68 0.17 -11.46
N LEU A 94 -3.24 1.41 -11.61
CA LEU A 94 -3.85 2.52 -12.33
C LEU A 94 -2.73 3.23 -13.10
N PRO A 95 -3.01 4.00 -14.18
CA PRO A 95 -1.97 4.75 -14.87
C PRO A 95 -1.11 5.57 -13.88
N GLY A 96 0.20 5.30 -13.85
CA GLY A 96 1.15 5.94 -12.93
C GLY A 96 1.03 5.51 -11.46
N LEU A 97 0.43 4.35 -11.16
CA LEU A 97 0.30 3.83 -9.80
C LEU A 97 0.68 2.35 -9.74
N TYR A 98 1.65 2.04 -8.89
CA TYR A 98 2.27 0.73 -8.77
C TYR A 98 2.25 0.25 -7.32
N ILE A 99 2.50 -1.04 -7.12
CA ILE A 99 2.64 -1.66 -5.80
C ILE A 99 3.94 -2.45 -5.74
N GLY A 100 4.85 -1.98 -4.90
CA GLY A 100 6.07 -2.69 -4.56
C GLY A 100 5.85 -3.62 -3.37
N THR A 101 6.41 -4.83 -3.47
CA THR A 101 6.37 -5.87 -2.42
C THR A 101 7.76 -6.38 -2.02
N ASN A 102 8.81 -5.93 -2.71
CA ASN A 102 10.19 -6.36 -2.48
C ASN A 102 11.03 -5.23 -1.86
N ALA A 103 12.07 -5.61 -1.12
CA ALA A 103 12.91 -4.68 -0.36
C ALA A 103 13.63 -3.63 -1.23
N ASP A 104 13.97 -3.97 -2.49
CA ASP A 104 14.69 -3.07 -3.38
C ASP A 104 13.81 -1.93 -3.85
N VAL A 105 12.60 -2.21 -4.37
CA VAL A 105 11.61 -1.19 -4.75
C VAL A 105 11.27 -0.31 -3.56
N PHE A 106 11.11 -0.91 -2.38
CA PHE A 106 10.87 -0.18 -1.15
C PHE A 106 11.96 0.84 -0.84
N ARG A 107 13.24 0.42 -0.90
CA ARG A 107 14.38 1.30 -0.68
C ARG A 107 14.37 2.44 -1.67
N ASP A 108 14.28 2.11 -2.96
CA ASP A 108 14.50 3.06 -4.04
C ASP A 108 13.38 4.12 -4.06
N VAL A 109 12.13 3.72 -3.80
CA VAL A 109 11.00 4.66 -3.67
C VAL A 109 11.17 5.58 -2.46
N VAL A 110 11.57 5.04 -1.30
CA VAL A 110 11.75 5.84 -0.09
C VAL A 110 12.93 6.81 -0.24
N GLU A 111 14.04 6.37 -0.83
CA GLU A 111 15.19 7.25 -1.11
C GLU A 111 14.83 8.38 -2.07
N GLN A 112 13.98 8.16 -3.06
CA GLN A 112 13.52 9.23 -3.97
C GLN A 112 12.46 10.15 -3.36
N SER A 113 11.70 9.69 -2.37
CA SER A 113 10.58 10.44 -1.80
C SER A 113 10.95 11.24 -0.55
N VAL A 114 11.96 10.79 0.19
CA VAL A 114 12.37 11.36 1.50
C VAL A 114 13.67 12.18 1.39
N ILE A 115 14.38 12.12 0.25
CA ILE A 115 15.60 12.91 -0.03
C ILE A 115 15.30 14.04 -1.03
#